data_AF-J4KSQ1-F1
#
_entry.id   AF-J4KSQ1-F1
#
_cell.length_a   1.000
_cell.length_b   1.000
_cell.length_c   1.000
_cell.angle_alpha   90.00
_cell.angle_beta   90.00
_cell.angle_gamma   90.00
#
_symmetry.space_group_name_H-M   'P 1'
#
loop_
_entity.id
_entity.type
_entity.pdbx_description
1 polymer ?
#
loop_
_entity_poly.entity_id
_entity_poly.type
_entity_poly.pdbx_seq_one_letter_code
_entity_poly.pdbx_strand_id
1 'polypeptide(L)'
;MLLKKINFKTFIEADRNIKTGKHEEGKALATKNLKYDELFYVLIAQAELNLKNFKEARENILNYIEYAKSKNPNVPFEIGITSAIIYLESLYQLSLYDEIADFEKSFFEYLDTNDGIYNDLFNNSYLYFALVFANKGDIFNTAYYLNQAYKYSNSDRQREFIDNYVQRISSYLQ
;
A
#
# COMPACT_ATOMS: atom_id res chain seq x y z
N MET A 1 -9.76 25.84 12.60
CA MET A 1 -10.86 25.19 11.85
C MET A 1 -10.90 23.72 12.28
N LEU A 2 -12.08 23.17 12.55
CA LEU A 2 -12.33 22.10 13.53
C LEU A 2 -11.71 20.71 13.23
N LEU A 3 -10.67 20.34 13.98
CA LEU A 3 -10.24 18.95 14.25
C LEU A 3 -11.22 18.22 15.20
N LYS A 4 -12.54 18.28 14.94
CA LYS A 4 -13.54 17.54 15.74
C LYS A 4 -13.94 16.28 14.98
N LYS A 5 -13.29 15.13 15.28
CA LYS A 5 -13.97 13.82 15.44
C LYS A 5 -13.06 12.59 15.60
N ILE A 6 -11.75 12.69 15.35
CA ILE A 6 -10.88 11.56 15.71
C ILE A 6 -10.85 11.47 17.24
N ASN A 7 -11.31 10.35 17.80
CA ASN A 7 -10.93 9.97 19.15
C ASN A 7 -9.44 9.59 19.11
N PHE A 8 -8.58 10.60 19.05
CA PHE A 8 -7.17 10.51 18.69
C PHE A 8 -6.41 9.54 19.59
N LYS A 9 -6.78 9.50 20.87
CA LYS A 9 -6.25 8.53 21.83
C LYS A 9 -6.55 7.09 21.40
N THR A 10 -7.79 6.81 21.02
CA THR A 10 -8.22 5.48 20.58
C THR A 10 -7.65 5.11 19.21
N PHE A 11 -7.49 6.09 18.30
CA PHE A 11 -6.82 5.86 17.02
C PHE A 11 -5.36 5.43 17.23
N ILE A 12 -4.61 6.16 18.07
CA ILE A 12 -3.23 5.81 18.42
C ILE A 12 -3.15 4.45 19.12
N GLU A 13 -4.09 4.15 20.02
CA GLU A 13 -4.12 2.88 20.73
C GLU A 13 -4.38 1.69 19.77
N ALA A 14 -5.32 1.85 18.85
CA ALA A 14 -5.61 0.84 17.82
C ALA A 14 -4.39 0.64 16.90
N ASP A 15 -3.79 1.72 16.40
CA ASP A 15 -2.57 1.69 15.58
C ASP A 15 -1.41 0.99 16.31
N ARG A 16 -1.18 1.32 17.59
CA ARG A 16 -0.15 0.67 18.42
C ARG A 16 -0.40 -0.82 18.56
N ASN A 17 -1.63 -1.25 18.84
CA ASN A 17 -1.96 -2.67 18.94
C ASN A 17 -1.65 -3.39 17.63
N ILE A 18 -2.05 -2.81 16.50
CA ILE A 18 -1.77 -3.38 15.17
C ILE A 18 -0.26 -3.50 14.93
N LYS A 19 0.52 -2.44 15.20
CA LYS A 19 1.98 -2.43 14.99
C LYS A 19 2.75 -3.37 15.92
N THR A 20 2.18 -3.73 17.07
CA THR A 20 2.81 -4.61 18.07
C THR A 20 2.33 -6.07 17.98
N GLY A 21 1.68 -6.45 16.89
CA GLY A 21 1.24 -7.84 16.65
C GLY A 21 -0.14 -8.18 17.20
N LYS A 22 -0.79 -7.26 17.91
CA LYS A 22 -2.14 -7.44 18.48
C LYS A 22 -3.21 -7.03 17.47
N HIS A 23 -3.16 -7.63 16.28
CA HIS A 23 -3.96 -7.20 15.14
C HIS A 23 -5.47 -7.30 15.41
N GLU A 24 -5.93 -8.41 16.00
CA GLU A 24 -7.35 -8.59 16.35
C GLU A 24 -7.84 -7.58 17.40
N GLU A 25 -7.03 -7.31 18.44
CA GLU A 25 -7.38 -6.31 19.47
C GLU A 25 -7.48 -4.90 18.85
N GLY A 26 -6.51 -4.54 18.01
CA GLY A 26 -6.49 -3.26 17.31
C GLY A 26 -7.65 -3.11 16.31
N LYS A 27 -7.93 -4.16 15.53
CA LYS A 27 -9.09 -4.24 14.64
C LYS A 27 -10.40 -4.05 15.40
N ALA A 28 -10.61 -4.81 16.48
CA ALA A 28 -11.82 -4.70 17.29
C ALA A 28 -12.01 -3.29 17.87
N LEU A 29 -10.92 -2.65 18.30
CA LEU A 29 -10.94 -1.26 18.78
C LEU A 29 -11.28 -0.28 17.66
N ALA A 30 -10.68 -0.43 16.48
CA ALA A 30 -10.95 0.41 15.32
C ALA A 30 -12.40 0.28 14.84
N THR A 31 -12.92 -0.94 14.71
CA THR A 31 -14.30 -1.21 14.29
C THR A 31 -15.34 -0.56 15.21
N LYS A 32 -15.11 -0.60 16.54
CA LYS A 32 -16.00 0.07 17.51
C LYS A 32 -16.03 1.59 17.37
N ASN A 33 -15.02 2.19 16.74
CA ASN A 33 -14.86 3.63 16.60
C ASN A 33 -15.10 4.16 15.18
N LEU A 34 -15.37 3.30 14.20
CA LEU A 34 -15.79 3.69 12.85
C LEU A 34 -16.97 4.68 12.84
N LYS A 35 -17.92 4.52 13.77
CA LYS A 35 -19.07 5.44 13.91
C LYS A 35 -18.69 6.89 14.23
N TYR A 36 -17.46 7.12 14.66
CA TYR A 36 -16.98 8.46 15.00
C TYR A 36 -16.14 9.06 13.89
N ASP A 37 -15.34 8.23 13.21
CA ASP A 37 -14.43 8.66 12.16
C ASP A 37 -14.11 7.52 11.18
N GLU A 38 -14.28 7.80 9.89
CA GLU A 38 -14.05 6.86 8.81
C GLU A 38 -12.55 6.61 8.55
N LEU A 39 -11.63 7.39 9.12
CA LEU A 39 -10.20 7.08 9.08
C LEU A 39 -9.87 5.74 9.76
N PHE A 40 -10.75 5.24 10.64
CA PHE A 40 -10.59 3.90 11.23
C PHE A 40 -10.66 2.78 10.18
N TYR A 41 -11.22 3.00 8.99
CA TYR A 41 -11.15 2.04 7.89
C TYR A 41 -9.71 1.67 7.53
N VAL A 42 -8.77 2.63 7.57
CA VAL A 42 -7.36 2.38 7.25
C VAL A 42 -6.71 1.47 8.30
N LEU A 43 -7.02 1.67 9.59
CA LEU A 43 -6.51 0.79 10.66
C LEU A 43 -7.10 -0.62 10.57
N ILE A 44 -8.39 -0.74 10.24
CA ILE A 44 -9.02 -2.04 10.02
C ILE A 44 -8.34 -2.74 8.85
N ALA A 45 -8.15 -2.04 7.73
CA ALA A 45 -7.49 -2.61 6.55
C ALA A 45 -6.07 -3.08 6.85
N GLN A 46 -5.29 -2.30 7.62
CA GLN A 46 -3.94 -2.70 8.04
C GLN A 46 -3.96 -3.96 8.90
N ALA A 47 -4.92 -4.07 9.82
CA ALA A 47 -5.07 -5.26 10.65
C ALA A 47 -5.47 -6.49 9.81
N GLU A 48 -6.43 -6.34 8.89
CA GLU A 48 -6.84 -7.40 7.98
C GLU A 48 -5.67 -7.86 7.09
N LEU A 49 -4.87 -6.93 6.57
CA LEU A 49 -3.67 -7.24 5.78
C LEU A 49 -2.69 -8.10 6.59
N ASN A 50 -2.39 -7.71 7.84
CA ASN A 50 -1.50 -8.46 8.72
C ASN A 50 -2.07 -9.84 9.09
N LEU A 51 -3.41 -9.97 9.13
CA LEU A 51 -4.13 -11.23 9.34
C LEU A 51 -4.28 -12.06 8.05
N LYS A 52 -3.78 -11.57 6.91
CA LYS A 52 -3.90 -12.18 5.57
C LYS A 52 -5.33 -12.25 5.03
N ASN A 53 -6.22 -11.41 5.55
CA ASN A 53 -7.58 -11.22 5.07
C ASN A 53 -7.57 -10.17 3.95
N PHE A 54 -6.93 -10.51 2.82
CA PHE A 54 -6.63 -9.55 1.75
C PHE A 54 -7.87 -8.95 1.09
N LYS A 55 -8.94 -9.72 1.00
CA LYS A 55 -10.22 -9.25 0.45
C LYS A 55 -10.82 -8.17 1.34
N GLU A 56 -10.87 -8.42 2.64
CA GLU A 56 -11.38 -7.51 3.66
C GLU A 56 -10.49 -6.26 3.76
N ALA A 57 -9.17 -6.42 3.66
CA ALA A 57 -8.23 -5.30 3.61
C ALA A 57 -8.54 -4.37 2.42
N ARG A 58 -8.68 -4.93 1.22
CA ARG A 58 -9.07 -4.20 0.00
C ARG A 58 -10.41 -3.48 0.17
N GLU A 59 -11.44 -4.18 0.65
CA GLU A 59 -12.79 -3.61 0.83
C GLU A 59 -12.79 -2.43 1.81
N ASN A 60 -12.04 -2.52 2.91
CA ASN A 60 -11.93 -1.42 3.87
C ASN A 60 -11.21 -0.20 3.27
N ILE A 61 -10.17 -0.37 2.43
CA ILE A 61 -9.56 0.77 1.74
C ILE A 61 -10.52 1.40 0.73
N LEU A 62 -11.31 0.61 -0.01
CA LEU A 62 -12.32 1.16 -0.93
C LEU A 62 -13.37 1.99 -0.17
N ASN A 63 -13.82 1.53 1.00
CA ASN A 63 -14.72 2.30 1.86
C ASN A 63 -14.10 3.63 2.32
N TYR A 64 -12.81 3.61 2.68
CA TYR A 64 -12.07 4.82 3.02
C TYR A 64 -11.96 5.79 1.84
N ILE A 65 -11.67 5.30 0.63
CA ILE A 65 -11.56 6.13 -0.58
C ILE A 65 -12.88 6.82 -0.89
N GLU A 66 -14.01 6.12 -0.81
CA GLU A 66 -15.34 6.70 -1.00
C GLU A 66 -15.66 7.77 0.05
N TYR A 67 -15.26 7.56 1.31
CA TYR A 67 -15.32 8.58 2.34
C TYR A 67 -14.46 9.81 1.99
N ALA A 68 -13.19 9.61 1.60
CA ALA A 68 -12.27 10.70 1.29
C ALA A 68 -12.77 11.57 0.14
N LYS A 69 -13.32 10.97 -0.92
CA LYS A 69 -13.92 11.68 -2.05
C LYS A 69 -15.15 12.51 -1.65
N SER A 70 -16.01 11.98 -0.76
CA SER A 70 -17.29 12.60 -0.44
C SER A 70 -17.22 13.73 0.60
N LYS A 71 -16.14 13.80 1.39
CA LYS A 71 -16.03 14.73 2.53
C LYS A 71 -14.92 15.76 2.45
N ASN A 72 -14.06 15.70 1.42
CA ASN A 72 -12.84 16.49 1.29
C ASN A 72 -12.08 16.65 2.63
N PRO A 73 -11.77 15.55 3.34
CA PRO A 73 -11.08 15.66 4.61
C PRO A 73 -9.63 16.12 4.39
N ASN A 74 -9.11 16.96 5.29
CA ASN A 74 -7.67 17.15 5.45
C ASN A 74 -7.08 15.85 6.01
N VAL A 75 -6.92 14.84 5.14
CA VAL A 75 -6.30 13.57 5.49
C VAL A 75 -4.80 13.80 5.67
N PRO A 76 -4.19 13.35 6.78
CA PRO A 76 -2.74 13.30 6.91
C PRO A 76 -2.12 12.53 5.75
N PHE A 77 -1.04 13.06 5.18
CA PHE A 77 -0.37 12.48 4.02
C PHE A 77 0.04 11.01 4.24
N GLU A 78 0.50 10.69 5.44
CA GLU A 78 0.92 9.35 5.85
C GLU A 78 -0.21 8.32 5.79
N ILE A 79 -1.45 8.76 6.09
CA ILE A 79 -2.64 7.89 5.98
C ILE A 79 -2.96 7.61 4.51
N GLY A 80 -2.81 8.61 3.65
CA GLY A 80 -2.91 8.44 2.19
C GLY A 80 -1.91 7.40 1.68
N ILE A 81 -0.62 7.57 1.99
CA ILE A 81 0.43 6.62 1.62
C ILE A 81 0.14 5.21 2.13
N THR A 82 -0.19 5.09 3.42
CA THR A 82 -0.45 3.80 4.05
C THR A 82 -1.63 3.10 3.39
N SER A 83 -2.71 3.84 3.10
CA SER A 83 -3.88 3.29 2.40
C SER A 83 -3.54 2.78 1.00
N ALA A 84 -2.70 3.48 0.25
CA ALA A 84 -2.26 3.10 -1.08
C ALA A 84 -1.40 1.82 -1.06
N ILE A 85 -0.48 1.71 -0.09
CA ILE A 85 0.36 0.51 0.09
C ILE A 85 -0.51 -0.70 0.44
N ILE A 86 -1.42 -0.57 1.42
CA ILE A 86 -2.32 -1.66 1.81
C ILE A 86 -3.17 -2.11 0.62
N TYR A 87 -3.70 -1.16 -0.15
CA TYR A 87 -4.51 -1.47 -1.33
C TYR A 87 -3.70 -2.27 -2.36
N LEU A 88 -2.53 -1.76 -2.75
CA LEU A 88 -1.66 -2.41 -3.72
C LEU A 88 -1.24 -3.82 -3.28
N GLU A 89 -0.83 -3.98 -2.02
CA GLU A 89 -0.45 -5.29 -1.48
C GLU A 89 -1.65 -6.26 -1.49
N SER A 90 -2.84 -5.77 -1.11
CA SER A 90 -4.07 -6.58 -1.15
C SER A 90 -4.40 -7.02 -2.58
N LEU A 91 -4.31 -6.13 -3.57
CA LEU A 91 -4.53 -6.47 -4.97
C LEU A 91 -3.52 -7.53 -5.46
N TYR A 92 -2.26 -7.39 -5.07
CA TYR A 92 -1.19 -8.31 -5.49
C TYR A 92 -1.43 -9.71 -4.94
N GLN A 93 -1.75 -9.82 -3.64
CA GLN A 93 -2.04 -11.10 -3.00
C GLN A 93 -3.30 -11.76 -3.56
N LEU A 94 -4.27 -10.97 -4.05
CA LEU A 94 -5.47 -11.45 -4.73
C LEU A 94 -5.27 -11.71 -6.22
N SER A 95 -4.06 -11.50 -6.75
CA SER A 95 -3.74 -11.63 -8.19
C SER A 95 -4.61 -10.75 -9.10
N LEU A 96 -5.05 -9.58 -8.61
CA LEU A 96 -5.85 -8.61 -9.36
C LEU A 96 -4.94 -7.68 -10.18
N TYR A 97 -4.17 -8.26 -11.10
CA TYR A 97 -3.10 -7.56 -11.83
C TYR A 97 -3.60 -6.44 -12.75
N ASP A 98 -4.81 -6.56 -13.30
CA ASP A 98 -5.39 -5.47 -14.09
C ASP A 98 -5.72 -4.25 -13.24
N GLU A 99 -6.30 -4.45 -12.05
CA GLU A 99 -6.55 -3.36 -11.10
C GLU A 99 -5.24 -2.71 -10.62
N ILE A 100 -4.16 -3.49 -10.49
CA ILE A 100 -2.84 -2.94 -10.15
C ILE A 100 -2.35 -2.01 -11.27
N ALA A 101 -2.42 -2.47 -12.53
CA ALA A 101 -2.00 -1.66 -13.67
C ALA A 101 -2.82 -0.36 -13.77
N ASP A 102 -4.13 -0.42 -13.54
CA ASP A 102 -4.99 0.77 -13.55
C ASP A 102 -4.68 1.72 -12.38
N PHE A 103 -4.22 1.19 -11.25
CA PHE A 103 -3.89 1.97 -10.06
C PHE A 103 -2.53 2.68 -10.13
N GLU A 104 -1.63 2.23 -11.02
CA GLU A 104 -0.25 2.74 -11.17
C GLU A 104 -0.17 4.26 -11.17
N LYS A 105 -0.89 4.92 -12.08
CA LYS A 105 -0.83 6.37 -12.23
C LYS A 105 -1.24 7.08 -10.93
N SER A 106 -2.36 6.68 -10.33
CA SER A 106 -2.84 7.28 -9.10
C SER A 106 -1.91 7.01 -7.92
N PHE A 107 -1.23 5.87 -7.90
CA PHE A 107 -0.23 5.56 -6.87
C PHE A 107 0.97 6.50 -6.94
N PHE A 108 1.50 6.77 -8.13
CA PHE A 108 2.68 7.62 -8.33
C PHE A 108 2.38 9.12 -8.29
N GLU A 109 1.15 9.56 -8.62
CA GLU A 109 0.72 10.95 -8.40
C GLU A 109 0.92 11.40 -6.94
N TYR A 110 0.81 10.49 -5.96
CA TYR A 110 1.12 10.78 -4.56
C TYR A 110 2.63 10.89 -4.27
N LEU A 111 3.50 10.25 -5.05
CA LEU A 111 4.96 10.26 -4.85
C LEU A 111 5.60 11.53 -5.38
N ASP A 112 5.15 12.00 -6.54
CA ASP A 112 5.65 13.24 -7.15
C ASP A 112 5.39 14.47 -6.26
N THR A 113 4.45 14.38 -5.32
CA THR A 113 4.13 15.47 -4.38
C THR A 113 4.99 15.50 -3.11
N ASN A 114 5.89 14.53 -2.89
CA ASN A 114 6.66 14.41 -1.63
C ASN A 114 8.19 14.54 -1.75
N ASP A 115 8.70 14.98 -2.91
CA ASP A 115 10.14 15.12 -3.20
C ASP A 115 10.97 13.84 -2.96
N GLY A 116 10.33 12.66 -3.01
CA GLY A 116 10.97 11.36 -2.82
C GLY A 116 11.25 10.97 -1.37
N ILE A 117 10.76 11.74 -0.38
CA ILE A 117 11.00 11.51 1.05
C ILE A 117 10.52 10.12 1.50
N TYR A 118 9.48 9.58 0.87
CA TYR A 118 8.88 8.30 1.26
C TYR A 118 9.22 7.16 0.30
N ASN A 119 10.10 7.35 -0.68
CA ASN A 119 10.38 6.35 -1.73
C ASN A 119 10.81 4.98 -1.18
N ASP A 120 11.51 4.96 -0.05
CA ASP A 120 11.94 3.72 0.63
C ASP A 120 10.76 2.89 1.15
N LEU A 121 9.61 3.50 1.44
CA LEU A 121 8.40 2.79 1.87
C LEU A 121 7.74 2.02 0.73
N PHE A 122 8.17 2.25 -0.51
CA PHE A 122 7.53 1.72 -1.72
C PHE A 122 8.39 0.70 -2.46
N ASN A 123 9.48 0.22 -1.86
CA ASN A 123 10.35 -0.79 -2.50
C ASN A 123 9.54 -2.04 -2.95
N ASN A 124 8.64 -2.53 -2.11
CA ASN A 124 7.75 -3.65 -2.43
C ASN A 124 6.71 -3.26 -3.49
N SER A 125 6.20 -2.03 -3.44
CA SER A 125 5.25 -1.50 -4.42
C SER A 125 5.85 -1.48 -5.82
N TYR A 126 7.08 -0.95 -5.96
CA TYR A 126 7.83 -0.99 -7.22
C TYR A 126 8.02 -2.42 -7.72
N LEU A 127 8.34 -3.37 -6.82
CA LEU A 127 8.46 -4.77 -7.19
C LEU A 127 7.13 -5.36 -7.68
N TYR A 128 6.00 -5.03 -7.06
CA TYR A 128 4.68 -5.49 -7.50
C TYR A 128 4.32 -4.94 -8.88
N PHE A 129 4.55 -3.66 -9.15
CA PHE A 129 4.35 -3.09 -10.49
C PHE A 129 5.25 -3.77 -11.52
N ALA A 130 6.53 -3.97 -11.22
CA ALA A 130 7.45 -4.69 -12.11
C ALA A 130 6.92 -6.07 -12.52
N LEU A 131 6.44 -6.87 -11.55
CA LEU A 131 5.93 -8.21 -11.81
C LEU A 131 4.61 -8.20 -12.58
N VAL A 132 3.75 -7.20 -12.34
CA VAL A 132 2.51 -7.02 -13.12
C VAL A 132 2.82 -6.68 -14.58
N PHE A 133 3.72 -5.74 -14.84
CA PHE A 133 4.11 -5.37 -16.20
C PHE A 133 4.85 -6.50 -16.92
N ALA A 134 5.64 -7.28 -16.19
CA ALA A 134 6.28 -8.48 -16.73
C ALA A 134 5.24 -9.48 -17.24
N ASN A 135 4.19 -9.73 -16.45
CA ASN A 135 3.08 -10.61 -16.84
C ASN A 135 2.31 -10.10 -18.05
N LYS A 136 2.30 -8.78 -18.27
CA LYS A 136 1.69 -8.14 -19.45
C LYS A 136 2.62 -8.10 -20.67
N GLY A 137 3.88 -8.54 -20.54
CA GLY A 137 4.88 -8.46 -21.60
C GLY A 137 5.44 -7.06 -21.83
N ASP A 138 5.21 -6.12 -20.91
CA ASP A 138 5.74 -4.76 -20.99
C ASP A 138 7.15 -4.70 -20.40
N ILE A 139 8.14 -4.97 -21.24
CA ILE A 139 9.55 -5.09 -20.84
C ILE A 139 10.11 -3.76 -20.34
N PHE A 140 9.68 -2.62 -20.90
CA PHE A 140 10.21 -1.32 -20.53
C PHE A 140 9.75 -0.90 -19.13
N ASN A 141 8.46 -1.02 -18.84
CA ASN A 141 7.95 -0.74 -17.50
C ASN A 141 8.47 -1.76 -16.47
N THR A 142 8.60 -3.03 -16.86
CA THR A 142 9.26 -4.04 -16.02
C THR A 142 10.66 -3.60 -15.61
N ALA A 143 11.51 -3.25 -16.57
CA ALA A 143 12.90 -2.85 -16.30
C ALA A 143 12.98 -1.57 -15.46
N TYR A 144 12.13 -0.59 -15.76
CA TYR A 144 12.04 0.66 -14.99
C TYR A 144 11.73 0.37 -13.51
N TYR A 145 10.68 -0.40 -13.25
CA TYR A 145 10.24 -0.67 -11.88
C TYR A 145 11.16 -1.60 -11.10
N LEU A 146 11.82 -2.57 -11.75
CA LEU A 146 12.86 -3.36 -11.11
C LEU A 146 14.03 -2.49 -10.67
N ASN A 147 14.44 -1.50 -11.47
CA ASN A 147 15.49 -0.58 -11.09
C ASN A 147 15.10 0.27 -9.87
N GLN A 148 13.87 0.80 -9.83
CA GLN A 148 13.37 1.52 -8.65
C GLN A 148 13.32 0.62 -7.42
N ALA A 149 12.79 -0.60 -7.54
CA ALA A 149 12.75 -1.57 -6.46
C ALA A 149 14.16 -1.91 -5.94
N TYR A 150 15.14 -2.04 -6.83
CA TYR A 150 16.54 -2.30 -6.47
C TYR A 150 17.16 -1.11 -5.72
N LYS A 151 17.00 0.11 -6.28
CA LYS A 151 17.54 1.35 -5.72
C LYS A 151 17.07 1.61 -4.29
N TYR A 152 15.79 1.34 -4.02
CA TYR A 152 15.15 1.60 -2.72
C TYR A 152 15.06 0.36 -1.82
N SER A 153 15.61 -0.78 -2.23
CA SER A 153 15.59 -2.00 -1.41
C SER A 153 16.51 -1.87 -0.19
N ASN A 154 15.99 -2.24 0.98
CA ASN A 154 16.77 -2.46 2.19
C ASN A 154 17.05 -3.95 2.45
N SER A 155 16.76 -4.84 1.49
CA SER A 155 16.87 -6.30 1.62
C SER A 155 17.81 -6.88 0.56
N ASP A 156 18.90 -7.53 1.02
CA ASP A 156 19.83 -8.23 0.12
C ASP A 156 19.13 -9.32 -0.69
N ARG A 157 18.18 -10.03 -0.08
CA ARG A 157 17.39 -11.06 -0.78
C ARG A 157 16.53 -10.46 -1.89
N GLN A 158 15.98 -9.26 -1.67
CA GLN A 158 15.20 -8.57 -2.70
C GLN A 158 16.09 -8.11 -3.85
N ARG A 159 17.30 -7.59 -3.55
CA ARG A 159 18.28 -7.24 -4.57
C ARG A 159 18.72 -8.47 -5.39
N GLU A 160 19.06 -9.56 -4.71
CA GLU A 160 19.45 -10.82 -5.35
C GLU A 160 18.32 -11.39 -6.24
N PHE A 161 17.06 -11.32 -5.79
CA PHE A 161 15.92 -11.69 -6.62
C PHE A 161 15.88 -10.86 -7.91
N ILE A 162 16.03 -9.54 -7.80
CA ILE A 162 15.99 -8.62 -8.95
C ILE A 162 17.15 -8.90 -9.91
N ASP A 163 18.38 -9.08 -9.41
CA ASP A 163 19.56 -9.39 -10.22
C ASP A 163 19.36 -10.69 -11.02
N ASN A 164 18.89 -11.74 -10.36
CA ASN A 164 18.59 -13.02 -11.00
C ASN A 164 17.51 -12.88 -12.07
N TYR A 165 16.49 -12.06 -11.82
CA TYR A 165 15.42 -11.80 -12.79
C TYR A 165 15.94 -11.06 -14.02
N VAL A 166 16.75 -10.01 -13.83
CA VAL A 166 17.36 -9.23 -14.92
C VAL A 166 18.31 -10.09 -15.76
N GLN A 167 19.12 -10.95 -15.14
CA GLN A 167 20.01 -11.87 -15.86
C GLN A 167 19.23 -12.83 -16.77
N ARG A 168 18.11 -13.38 -16.27
CA ARG A 168 17.24 -14.25 -17.07
C ARG A 168 16.67 -13.53 -18.28
N ILE A 169 16.09 -12.33 -18.10
CA ILE A 169 15.54 -11.57 -19.23
C ILE A 169 16.62 -11.21 -20.25
N SER A 170 17.79 -10.77 -19.78
CA SER A 170 18.90 -10.39 -20.67
C SER A 170 19.37 -11.54 -21.55
N SER A 171 19.31 -12.78 -21.05
CA SER A 171 19.65 -13.97 -21.84
C SER A 171 18.69 -14.26 -23.01
N TYR A 172 17.45 -13.76 -22.96
CA TYR A 172 16.48 -13.89 -24.05
C TYR A 172 16.60 -12.78 -25.11
N LEU A 173 17.38 -11.73 -24.83
CA LEU A 173 17.63 -10.62 -25.76
C LEU A 173 18.95 -10.77 -26.54
N GLN A 174 19.71 -11.84 -26.27
CA GLN A 174 20.93 -12.22 -26.98
C GLN A 174 20.62 -13.21 -28.10
#